data_AF-A0A7C4T3G8-F1
#
_entry.id   AF-A0A7C4T3G8-F1
#
_cell.length_a   1.000
_cell.length_b   1.000
_cell.length_c   1.000
_cell.angle_alpha   90.00
_cell.angle_beta   90.00
_cell.angle_gamma   90.00
#
_symmetry.space_group_name_H-M   'P 1'
#
loop_
_entity.id
_entity.type
_entity.pdbx_description
1 polymer ?
#
loop_
_entity_poly.entity_id
_entity_poly.type
_entity_poly.pdbx_seq_one_letter_code
_entity_poly.pdbx_strand_id
1 'polypeptide(L)'
;MANENASVKLSLRVYFSSLVAFILAFLIIYLPAQVLVHTVASFFNIPTRFHRFQLIFPILDHSFLWTQLSVSCIYSATPLVALITFVVARIVFFRKHMTLSFPANLLLIWLNALGIHFFFGALLVGIPLVRDFGYVPDWLYFPEWIRNALIIFSAIVLLVNGVVVRRQVEALMYSEKQQQRPYYSFLFKWYAIFSPAITWIFLFILLGFPNNTLYMRLFWLIFLLQLVAVFPFRFIYAPLLYSETSVKISGKNVIFVLILFLLLVLWRTVHLKIFPLPLVP
;
A
#
# COMPACT_ATOMS: atom_id res chain seq x y z
N MET A 1 -28.48 -11.39 24.10
CA MET A 1 -29.20 -10.21 23.59
C MET A 1 -28.55 -8.86 23.94
N ALA A 2 -28.49 -8.38 25.20
CA ALA A 2 -27.88 -7.06 25.50
C ALA A 2 -26.38 -6.94 25.13
N ASN A 3 -25.62 -8.03 25.23
CA ASN A 3 -24.18 -8.07 24.92
C ASN A 3 -23.88 -8.18 23.41
N GLU A 4 -24.79 -8.75 22.61
CA GLU A 4 -24.63 -8.86 21.15
C GLU A 4 -24.87 -7.53 20.45
N ASN A 5 -25.87 -6.76 20.89
CA ASN A 5 -26.14 -5.44 20.31
C ASN A 5 -24.97 -4.47 20.53
N ALA A 6 -24.28 -4.58 21.67
CA ALA A 6 -23.10 -3.77 21.98
C ALA A 6 -21.89 -4.14 21.10
N SER A 7 -21.66 -5.44 20.85
CA SER A 7 -20.54 -5.90 20.00
C SER A 7 -20.76 -5.53 18.54
N VAL A 8 -21.98 -5.66 18.01
CA VAL A 8 -22.35 -5.25 16.65
C VAL A 8 -22.16 -3.75 16.46
N LYS A 9 -22.65 -2.93 17.41
CA LYS A 9 -22.49 -1.47 17.36
C LYS A 9 -21.03 -1.04 17.36
N LEU A 10 -20.18 -1.71 18.14
CA LEU A 10 -18.74 -1.47 18.16
C LEU A 10 -18.08 -1.85 16.83
N SER A 11 -18.38 -3.03 16.28
CA SER A 11 -17.86 -3.48 14.98
C SER A 11 -18.21 -2.52 13.84
N LEU A 12 -19.46 -2.04 13.79
CA LEU A 12 -19.89 -1.03 12.81
C LEU A 12 -19.13 0.28 12.99
N ARG A 13 -18.97 0.76 14.24
CA ARG A 13 -18.20 1.98 14.52
C ARG A 13 -16.75 1.86 14.06
N VAL A 14 -16.09 0.73 14.36
CA VAL A 14 -14.70 0.46 13.93
C VAL A 14 -14.62 0.45 12.41
N TYR A 15 -15.54 -0.25 11.75
CA TYR A 15 -15.61 -0.33 10.28
C TYR A 15 -15.75 1.05 9.63
N PHE A 16 -16.76 1.83 10.02
CA PHE A 16 -16.99 3.14 9.41
C PHE A 16 -15.87 4.13 9.72
N SER A 17 -15.35 4.14 10.95
CA SER A 17 -14.20 4.98 11.32
C SER A 17 -12.98 4.63 10.47
N SER A 18 -12.76 3.34 10.23
CA SER A 18 -11.63 2.87 9.44
C SER A 18 -11.82 3.13 7.94
N LEU A 19 -13.03 2.96 7.40
CA LEU A 19 -13.34 3.29 6.01
C LEU A 19 -13.14 4.78 5.73
N VAL A 20 -13.61 5.66 6.61
CA VAL A 20 -13.37 7.10 6.50
C VAL A 20 -11.87 7.41 6.59
N ALA A 21 -11.16 6.80 7.54
CA ALA A 21 -9.72 6.98 7.68
C ALA A 21 -8.94 6.48 6.44
N PHE A 22 -9.39 5.38 5.81
CA PHE A 22 -8.83 4.87 4.57
C PHE A 22 -8.98 5.89 3.44
N ILE A 23 -10.21 6.39 3.23
CA ILE A 23 -10.51 7.36 2.16
C ILE A 23 -9.70 8.63 2.36
N LEU A 24 -9.64 9.14 3.60
CA LEU A 24 -8.84 10.30 3.94
C LEU A 24 -7.34 10.05 3.70
N ALA A 25 -6.82 8.89 4.09
CA ALA A 25 -5.42 8.54 3.84
C ALA A 25 -5.09 8.50 2.34
N PHE A 26 -5.97 7.90 1.53
CA PHE A 26 -5.85 7.91 0.08
C PHE A 26 -5.82 9.35 -0.46
N LEU A 27 -6.76 10.21 -0.06
CA LEU A 27 -6.83 11.60 -0.52
C LEU A 27 -5.61 12.44 -0.09
N ILE A 28 -5.12 12.24 1.14
CA ILE A 28 -3.93 12.92 1.68
C ILE A 28 -2.67 12.57 0.88
N ILE A 29 -2.58 11.36 0.32
CA ILE A 29 -1.46 10.97 -0.55
C ILE A 29 -1.72 11.46 -1.98
N TYR A 30 -2.91 11.19 -2.49
CA TYR A 30 -3.25 11.36 -3.90
C TYR A 30 -3.31 12.83 -4.32
N LEU A 31 -3.99 13.72 -3.57
CA LEU A 31 -4.15 15.12 -3.98
C LEU A 31 -2.81 15.88 -4.01
N PRO A 32 -1.96 15.84 -2.97
CA PRO A 32 -0.65 16.48 -3.04
C PRO A 32 0.26 15.88 -4.11
N ALA A 33 0.15 14.57 -4.37
CA ALA A 33 0.88 13.92 -5.45
C ALA A 33 0.49 14.48 -6.83
N GLN A 34 -0.81 14.66 -7.12
CA GLN A 34 -1.22 15.29 -8.38
C GLN A 34 -0.72 16.73 -8.50
N VAL A 35 -0.81 17.53 -7.44
CA VAL A 35 -0.29 18.91 -7.44
C VAL A 35 1.22 18.93 -7.73
N LEU A 36 1.99 18.04 -7.09
CA LEU A 36 3.43 17.93 -7.32
C LEU A 36 3.74 17.49 -8.75
N VAL A 37 3.05 16.48 -9.28
CA VAL A 37 3.20 16.02 -10.67
C VAL A 37 2.95 17.17 -11.65
N HIS A 38 1.86 17.93 -11.47
CA HIS A 38 1.55 19.09 -12.29
C HIS A 38 2.65 20.17 -12.23
N THR A 39 3.13 20.44 -11.02
CA THR A 39 4.17 21.44 -10.76
C THR A 39 5.49 21.05 -11.44
N VAL A 40 5.92 19.80 -11.26
CA VAL A 40 7.14 19.26 -11.88
C VAL A 40 7.03 19.27 -13.39
N ALA A 41 5.90 18.83 -13.97
CA ALA A 41 5.69 18.87 -15.41
C ALA A 41 5.75 20.31 -15.97
N SER A 42 5.19 21.28 -15.24
CA SER A 42 5.22 22.69 -15.62
C SER A 42 6.65 23.26 -15.63
N PHE A 43 7.53 22.84 -14.70
CA PHE A 43 8.95 23.21 -14.72
C PHE A 43 9.67 22.74 -16.00
N PHE A 44 9.22 21.64 -16.61
CA PHE A 44 9.74 21.14 -17.89
C PHE A 44 8.95 21.65 -19.11
N ASN A 45 8.03 22.60 -18.93
CA ASN A 45 7.11 23.08 -19.97
C ASN A 45 6.25 21.98 -20.61
N ILE A 46 5.98 20.90 -19.87
CA ILE A 46 5.11 19.82 -20.32
C ILE A 46 3.66 20.17 -19.91
N PRO A 47 2.74 20.36 -20.88
CA PRO A 47 1.35 20.62 -20.56
C PRO A 47 0.75 19.42 -19.84
N THR A 48 -0.20 19.69 -18.96
CA THR A 48 -0.95 18.65 -18.25
C THR A 48 -2.44 18.91 -18.38
N ARG A 49 -3.22 17.84 -18.41
CA ARG A 49 -4.68 17.91 -18.41
C ARG A 49 -5.19 16.95 -17.36
N PHE A 50 -6.12 17.40 -16.53
CA PHE A 50 -6.79 16.52 -15.58
C PHE A 50 -7.93 15.78 -16.30
N HIS A 51 -7.85 14.46 -16.36
CA HIS A 51 -8.85 13.63 -17.00
C HIS A 51 -9.10 12.36 -16.18
N ARG A 52 -10.38 12.07 -15.88
CA ARG A 52 -10.79 10.89 -15.08
C ARG A 52 -9.98 10.71 -13.80
N PHE A 53 -9.80 11.80 -13.05
CA PHE A 53 -9.04 11.75 -11.80
C PHE A 53 -7.60 11.24 -11.98
N GLN A 54 -6.95 11.63 -13.06
CA GLN A 54 -5.52 11.44 -13.31
C GLN A 54 -5.02 12.64 -14.12
N LEU A 55 -3.78 13.06 -13.86
CA LEU A 55 -3.09 13.95 -14.78
C LEU A 55 -2.60 13.14 -15.97
N ILE A 56 -2.97 13.61 -17.17
CA ILE A 56 -2.46 13.12 -18.44
C ILE A 56 -1.60 14.19 -19.09
N PHE A 57 -0.62 13.77 -19.89
CA PHE A 57 0.31 14.64 -20.62
C PHE A 57 -0.07 14.61 -22.10
N PRO A 58 -0.77 15.63 -22.64
CA PRO A 58 -1.21 15.65 -24.04
C PRO A 58 -0.05 16.06 -24.97
N ILE A 59 1.04 15.31 -24.93
CA ILE A 59 2.20 15.47 -25.81
C ILE A 59 2.50 14.15 -26.50
N LEU A 60 3.14 14.22 -27.67
CA LEU A 60 3.57 13.03 -28.41
C LEU A 60 4.63 12.27 -27.60
N ASP A 61 4.60 10.93 -27.66
CA ASP A 61 5.54 10.07 -26.93
C ASP A 61 7.01 10.33 -27.30
N HIS A 62 7.27 10.77 -28.53
CA HIS A 62 8.60 11.13 -29.05
C HIS A 62 8.91 12.64 -29.00
N SER A 63 8.19 13.38 -28.14
CA SER A 63 8.49 14.80 -27.91
C SER A 63 9.88 15.00 -27.32
N PHE A 64 10.60 16.02 -27.78
CA PHE A 64 11.90 16.43 -27.22
C PHE A 64 11.81 16.86 -25.73
N LEU A 65 10.59 17.13 -25.24
CA LEU A 65 10.35 17.42 -23.84
C LEU A 65 10.48 16.19 -22.94
N TRP A 66 10.27 14.98 -23.49
CA TRP A 66 10.49 13.72 -22.78
C TRP A 66 11.99 13.38 -22.71
N THR A 67 12.68 14.12 -21.85
CA THR A 67 14.04 13.81 -21.44
C THR A 67 14.05 12.82 -20.29
N GLN A 68 15.12 12.05 -20.15
CA GLN A 68 15.32 11.14 -19.01
C GLN A 68 15.11 11.82 -17.66
N LEU A 69 15.57 13.07 -17.52
CA LEU A 69 15.38 13.88 -16.32
C LEU A 69 13.90 14.19 -16.09
N SER A 70 13.19 14.70 -17.10
CA SER A 70 11.77 15.06 -16.98
C SER A 70 10.90 13.84 -16.60
N VAL A 71 11.10 12.70 -17.27
CA VAL A 71 10.39 11.45 -17.00
C VAL A 71 10.67 11.01 -15.57
N SER A 72 11.94 10.94 -15.17
CA SER A 72 12.34 10.50 -13.83
C SER A 72 11.73 11.39 -12.75
N CYS A 73 11.77 12.71 -12.91
CA CYS A 73 11.20 13.65 -11.94
C CYS A 73 9.67 13.55 -11.86
N ILE A 74 8.98 13.52 -13.00
CA ILE A 74 7.52 13.48 -13.07
C ILE A 74 6.99 12.18 -12.46
N TYR A 75 7.50 11.02 -12.88
CA TYR A 75 7.02 9.72 -12.40
C TYR A 75 7.46 9.40 -10.96
N SER A 76 8.52 10.04 -10.45
CA SER A 76 8.93 9.91 -9.04
C SER A 76 8.15 10.79 -8.06
N ALA A 77 7.42 11.81 -8.54
CA ALA A 77 6.72 12.77 -7.69
C ALA A 77 5.67 12.10 -6.78
N THR A 78 4.84 11.22 -7.34
CA THR A 78 3.81 10.49 -6.55
C THR A 78 4.42 9.56 -5.49
N PRO A 79 5.38 8.68 -5.84
CA PRO A 79 6.11 7.88 -4.86
C PRO A 79 6.78 8.72 -3.76
N LEU A 80 7.38 9.86 -4.10
CA LEU A 80 8.03 10.73 -3.13
C LEU A 80 7.06 11.25 -2.07
N VAL A 81 5.90 11.78 -2.49
CA VAL A 81 4.84 12.20 -1.56
C VAL A 81 4.42 11.04 -0.67
N ALA A 82 4.16 9.88 -1.27
CA ALA A 82 3.74 8.70 -0.53
C ALA A 82 4.77 8.22 0.50
N LEU A 83 6.06 8.27 0.16
CA LEU A 83 7.15 7.89 1.06
C LEU A 83 7.29 8.85 2.23
N ILE A 84 7.18 10.17 1.99
CA ILE A 84 7.17 11.19 3.04
C ILE A 84 5.99 10.96 3.98
N THR A 85 4.79 10.81 3.43
CA THR A 85 3.57 10.54 4.20
C THR A 85 3.71 9.28 5.05
N PHE A 86 4.25 8.20 4.47
CA PHE A 86 4.55 6.95 5.17
C PHE A 86 5.50 7.15 6.36
N VAL A 87 6.64 7.82 6.15
CA VAL A 87 7.64 8.05 7.21
C VAL A 87 7.04 8.86 8.35
N VAL A 88 6.36 9.97 8.02
CA VAL A 88 5.72 10.85 9.01
C VAL A 88 4.66 10.08 9.79
N ALA A 89 3.74 9.39 9.11
CA ALA A 89 2.67 8.64 9.77
C ALA A 89 3.21 7.56 10.70
N ARG A 90 4.25 6.83 10.27
CA ARG A 90 4.89 5.80 11.08
C ARG A 90 5.56 6.38 12.33
N ILE A 91 6.33 7.46 12.19
CA ILE A 91 7.00 8.11 13.33
C ILE A 91 5.97 8.64 14.33
N VAL A 92 4.94 9.33 13.85
CA VAL A 92 3.89 9.90 14.71
C VAL A 92 3.14 8.80 15.45
N PHE A 93 2.79 7.70 14.78
CA PHE A 93 2.12 6.57 15.43
C PHE A 93 2.96 6.02 16.59
N PHE A 94 4.21 5.64 16.34
CA PHE A 94 5.03 5.01 17.38
C PHE A 94 5.36 5.96 18.54
N ARG A 95 5.37 7.28 18.33
CA ARG A 95 5.62 8.27 19.39
C ARG A 95 4.37 8.68 20.16
N LYS A 96 3.20 8.73 19.52
CA LYS A 96 2.02 9.42 20.06
C LYS A 96 0.73 8.59 20.09
N HIS A 97 0.71 7.34 19.64
CA HIS A 97 -0.54 6.57 19.55
C HIS A 97 -1.35 6.48 20.86
N MET A 98 -0.70 6.51 22.02
CA MET A 98 -1.37 6.47 23.33
C MET A 98 -2.13 7.76 23.68
N THR A 99 -1.79 8.90 23.07
CA THR A 99 -2.43 10.21 23.34
C THR A 99 -3.42 10.63 22.25
N LEU A 100 -3.41 9.94 21.12
CA LEU A 100 -4.28 10.22 19.99
C LEU A 100 -5.63 9.50 20.11
N SER A 101 -6.65 10.10 19.52
CA SER A 101 -7.96 9.46 19.42
C SER A 101 -7.92 8.22 18.52
N PHE A 102 -8.86 7.29 18.75
CA PHE A 102 -8.98 6.07 17.95
C PHE A 102 -9.04 6.32 16.43
N PRO A 103 -9.88 7.25 15.90
CA PRO A 103 -9.90 7.56 14.47
C PRO A 103 -8.58 8.14 13.94
N ALA A 104 -7.88 8.96 14.73
CA ALA A 104 -6.58 9.52 14.33
C ALA A 104 -5.52 8.42 14.21
N ASN A 105 -5.52 7.45 15.12
CA ASN A 105 -4.64 6.29 15.02
C ASN A 105 -4.96 5.42 13.80
N LEU A 106 -6.24 5.19 13.48
CA LEU A 106 -6.63 4.48 12.25
C LEU A 106 -6.13 5.22 10.99
N LEU A 107 -6.23 6.55 10.97
CA LEU A 107 -5.71 7.36 9.87
C LEU A 107 -4.20 7.18 9.70
N LEU A 108 -3.43 7.21 10.79
CA LEU A 108 -1.98 6.97 10.74
C LEU A 108 -1.62 5.56 10.25
N ILE A 109 -2.40 4.54 10.64
CA ILE A 109 -2.23 3.17 10.15
C ILE A 109 -2.46 3.11 8.63
N TRP A 110 -3.51 3.74 8.13
CA TRP A 110 -3.80 3.76 6.70
C TRP A 110 -2.78 4.58 5.91
N LEU A 111 -2.34 5.74 6.41
CA LEU A 111 -1.26 6.52 5.80
C LEU A 111 0.04 5.73 5.72
N ASN A 112 0.36 4.94 6.76
CA ASN A 112 1.50 4.03 6.76
C ASN A 112 1.32 2.90 5.73
N ALA A 113 0.15 2.24 5.71
CA ALA A 113 -0.12 1.13 4.81
C ALA A 113 -0.15 1.55 3.33
N LEU A 114 -0.86 2.64 3.01
CA LEU A 114 -0.99 3.18 1.66
C LEU A 114 0.29 3.87 1.21
N GLY A 115 0.93 4.69 2.06
CA GLY A 115 2.13 5.44 1.66
C GLY A 115 3.26 4.53 1.20
N ILE A 116 3.53 3.43 1.94
CA ILE A 116 4.54 2.47 1.48
C ILE A 116 4.09 1.71 0.23
N HIS A 117 2.79 1.47 0.08
CA HIS A 117 2.24 0.75 -1.06
C HIS A 117 2.29 1.58 -2.35
N PHE A 118 2.00 2.87 -2.27
CA PHE A 118 2.15 3.80 -3.39
C PHE A 118 3.60 3.94 -3.88
N PHE A 119 4.59 3.64 -3.04
CA PHE A 119 5.99 3.58 -3.46
C PHE A 119 6.37 2.18 -3.96
N PHE A 120 6.38 1.19 -3.05
CA PHE A 120 6.90 -0.14 -3.35
C PHE A 120 5.91 -1.02 -4.13
N GLY A 121 4.60 -0.83 -3.96
CA GLY A 121 3.59 -1.47 -4.81
C GLY A 121 3.64 -0.95 -6.24
N ALA A 122 3.88 0.35 -6.42
CA ALA A 122 4.07 0.95 -7.74
C ALA A 122 5.32 0.42 -8.45
N LEU A 123 6.43 0.22 -7.72
CA LEU A 123 7.62 -0.47 -8.26
C LEU A 123 7.35 -1.94 -8.57
N LEU A 124 6.71 -2.66 -7.65
CA LEU A 124 6.46 -4.10 -7.78
C LEU A 124 5.61 -4.44 -9.01
N VAL A 125 4.61 -3.60 -9.32
CA VAL A 125 3.73 -3.76 -10.49
C VAL A 125 4.29 -3.06 -11.72
N GLY A 126 4.87 -1.88 -11.54
CA GLY A 126 5.29 -1.04 -12.64
C GLY A 126 6.50 -1.58 -13.40
N ILE A 127 7.46 -2.22 -12.72
CA ILE A 127 8.64 -2.77 -13.39
C ILE A 127 8.24 -3.91 -14.36
N PRO A 128 7.47 -4.95 -13.94
CA PRO A 128 7.04 -6.00 -14.86
C PRO A 128 6.16 -5.51 -16.00
N LEU A 129 5.36 -4.46 -15.77
CA LEU A 129 4.44 -3.91 -16.78
C LEU A 129 5.03 -2.78 -17.60
N VAL A 130 6.25 -2.31 -17.29
CA VAL A 130 6.90 -1.17 -17.94
C VAL A 130 5.97 0.05 -17.90
N ARG A 131 5.44 0.37 -16.71
CA ARG A 131 4.43 1.42 -16.49
C ARG A 131 4.66 2.27 -15.24
N ASP A 132 4.23 3.52 -15.34
CA ASP A 132 4.24 4.51 -14.26
C ASP A 132 5.62 4.62 -13.60
N PHE A 133 5.70 4.70 -12.27
CA PHE A 133 6.97 4.80 -11.56
C PHE A 133 7.92 3.62 -11.82
N GLY A 134 7.39 2.42 -12.07
CA GLY A 134 8.21 1.26 -12.37
C GLY A 134 8.83 1.28 -13.78
N TYR A 135 8.45 2.24 -14.63
CA TYR A 135 9.14 2.52 -15.90
C TYR A 135 10.43 3.33 -15.72
N VAL A 136 10.59 4.04 -14.59
CA VAL A 136 11.79 4.85 -14.31
C VAL A 136 13.09 4.01 -14.33
N PRO A 137 13.15 2.81 -13.73
CA PRO A 137 14.31 1.90 -13.87
C PRO A 137 14.76 1.65 -15.31
N ASP A 138 13.82 1.53 -16.26
CA ASP A 138 14.17 1.31 -17.67
C ASP A 138 14.78 2.57 -18.29
N TRP A 139 14.26 3.76 -17.95
CA TRP A 139 14.86 5.05 -18.33
C TRP A 139 16.21 5.32 -17.68
N LEU A 140 16.49 4.74 -16.52
CA LEU A 140 17.78 4.82 -15.84
C LEU A 140 18.78 3.74 -16.32
N TYR A 141 18.43 2.98 -17.35
CA TYR A 141 19.25 1.89 -17.90
C TYR A 141 19.66 0.85 -16.85
N PHE A 142 18.76 0.53 -15.91
CA PHE A 142 19.06 -0.49 -14.92
C PHE A 142 19.18 -1.87 -15.59
N PRO A 143 20.31 -2.58 -15.38
CA PRO A 143 20.44 -3.94 -15.87
C PRO A 143 19.39 -4.84 -15.23
N GLU A 144 19.07 -5.95 -15.89
CA GLU A 144 17.96 -6.82 -15.50
C GLU A 144 18.04 -7.32 -14.05
N TRP A 145 19.26 -7.61 -13.58
CA TRP A 145 19.47 -8.06 -12.20
C TRP A 145 19.10 -6.99 -11.16
N ILE A 146 19.31 -5.69 -11.45
CA ILE A 146 18.87 -4.59 -10.57
C ILE A 146 17.36 -4.49 -10.55
N ARG A 147 16.70 -4.56 -11.73
CA ARG A 147 15.23 -4.55 -11.81
C ARG A 147 14.61 -5.70 -11.00
N ASN A 148 15.15 -6.90 -11.15
CA ASN A 148 14.71 -8.06 -10.39
C ASN A 148 14.95 -7.90 -8.89
N ALA A 149 16.11 -7.36 -8.49
CA ALA A 149 16.40 -7.07 -7.08
C ALA A 149 15.42 -6.05 -6.49
N LEU A 150 15.05 -5.00 -7.24
CA LEU A 150 14.06 -4.00 -6.81
C LEU A 150 12.66 -4.58 -6.62
N ILE A 151 12.23 -5.48 -7.51
CA ILE A 151 10.95 -6.21 -7.38
C ILE A 151 10.97 -7.04 -6.08
N ILE A 152 12.02 -7.83 -5.86
CA ILE A 152 12.17 -8.68 -4.66
C ILE A 152 12.19 -7.83 -3.39
N PHE A 153 13.00 -6.78 -3.39
CA PHE A 153 13.10 -5.85 -2.29
C PHE A 153 11.75 -5.20 -1.98
N SER A 154 11.03 -4.76 -3.00
CA SER A 154 9.69 -4.18 -2.86
C SER A 154 8.72 -5.17 -2.22
N ALA A 155 8.69 -6.42 -2.67
CA ALA A 155 7.82 -7.45 -2.09
C ALA A 155 8.13 -7.70 -0.61
N ILE A 156 9.42 -7.82 -0.26
CA ILE A 156 9.86 -8.01 1.13
C ILE A 156 9.43 -6.82 2.00
N VAL A 157 9.67 -5.59 1.52
CA VAL A 157 9.31 -4.37 2.26
C VAL A 157 7.81 -4.27 2.50
N LEU A 158 6.98 -4.58 1.52
CA LEU A 158 5.52 -4.58 1.67
C LEU A 158 5.05 -5.63 2.70
N LEU A 159 5.62 -6.84 2.66
CA LEU A 159 5.28 -7.91 3.62
C LEU A 159 5.72 -7.55 5.04
N VAL A 160 6.94 -7.02 5.20
CA VAL A 160 7.42 -6.49 6.48
C VAL A 160 6.50 -5.37 6.98
N ASN A 161 6.04 -4.50 6.09
CA ASN A 161 5.08 -3.45 6.48
C ASN A 161 3.75 -4.02 6.94
N GLY A 162 3.23 -5.09 6.32
CA GLY A 162 2.03 -5.77 6.81
C GLY A 162 2.18 -6.26 8.26
N VAL A 163 3.37 -6.75 8.63
CA VAL A 163 3.69 -7.12 10.03
C VAL A 163 3.79 -5.89 10.94
N VAL A 164 4.27 -4.75 10.44
CA VAL A 164 4.27 -3.49 11.22
C VAL A 164 2.84 -3.00 11.44
N VAL A 165 2.01 -2.95 10.40
CA VAL A 165 0.59 -2.59 10.47
C VAL A 165 -0.14 -3.49 11.48
N ARG A 166 0.14 -4.79 11.48
CA ARG A 166 -0.37 -5.71 12.50
C ARG A 166 -0.12 -5.21 13.92
N ARG A 167 1.12 -4.79 14.23
CA ARG A 167 1.48 -4.31 15.58
C ARG A 167 0.76 -3.02 15.93
N GLN A 168 0.59 -2.13 14.96
CA GLN A 168 -0.14 -0.88 15.16
C GLN A 168 -1.61 -1.16 15.50
N VAL A 169 -2.24 -2.10 14.78
CA VAL A 169 -3.62 -2.55 15.06
C VAL A 169 -3.72 -3.27 16.41
N GLU A 170 -2.71 -4.06 16.77
CA GLU A 170 -2.63 -4.71 18.09
C GLU A 170 -2.52 -3.69 19.24
N ALA A 171 -1.77 -2.59 19.05
CA ALA A 171 -1.71 -1.51 20.02
C ALA A 171 -3.08 -0.81 20.20
N LEU A 172 -3.87 -0.68 19.13
CA LEU A 172 -5.22 -0.10 19.21
C LEU A 172 -6.20 -0.97 19.99
N MET A 173 -6.17 -2.30 19.78
CA MET A 173 -7.05 -3.23 20.52
C MET A 173 -6.86 -3.15 22.04
N TYR A 174 -5.63 -2.89 22.48
CA TYR A 174 -5.32 -2.75 23.90
C TYR A 174 -5.98 -1.50 24.52
N SER A 175 -6.03 -0.40 23.77
CA SER A 175 -6.60 0.87 24.22
C SER A 175 -8.14 0.81 24.38
N GLU A 176 -8.83 0.08 23.49
CA GLU A 176 -10.31 -0.04 23.48
C GLU A 176 -10.88 -1.06 24.49
N LYS A 177 -10.11 -1.50 25.49
CA LYS A 177 -10.52 -2.49 26.52
C LYS A 177 -11.03 -3.83 25.94
N GLN A 178 -10.75 -4.15 24.68
CA GLN A 178 -11.23 -5.36 23.98
C GLN A 178 -10.47 -6.65 24.38
N GLN A 179 -9.81 -6.61 25.54
CA GLN A 179 -8.68 -7.44 25.95
C GLN A 179 -9.02 -8.92 26.23
N GLN A 180 -10.30 -9.32 26.18
CA GLN A 180 -10.70 -10.55 26.89
C GLN A 180 -10.98 -11.78 26.00
N ARG A 181 -11.13 -11.68 24.67
CA ARG A 181 -11.35 -12.90 23.83
C ARG A 181 -10.70 -12.85 22.43
N PRO A 182 -10.10 -13.96 21.95
CA PRO A 182 -9.41 -14.06 20.66
C PRO A 182 -10.37 -13.94 19.47
N TYR A 183 -11.63 -14.34 19.64
CA TYR A 183 -12.69 -14.13 18.65
C TYR A 183 -12.88 -12.64 18.32
N TYR A 184 -12.83 -11.77 19.33
CA TYR A 184 -12.92 -10.32 19.14
C TYR A 184 -11.66 -9.73 18.48
N SER A 185 -10.50 -10.36 18.63
CA SER A 185 -9.26 -9.90 17.96
C SER A 185 -9.30 -10.12 16.45
N PHE A 186 -9.81 -11.27 15.99
CA PHE A 186 -9.99 -11.52 14.55
C PHE A 186 -11.02 -10.58 13.95
N LEU A 187 -12.21 -10.49 14.57
CA LEU A 187 -13.27 -9.62 14.09
C LEU A 187 -12.84 -8.15 14.10
N PHE A 188 -12.13 -7.69 15.13
CA PHE A 188 -11.60 -6.34 15.15
C PHE A 188 -10.66 -6.08 13.97
N LYS A 189 -9.68 -6.97 13.70
CA LYS A 189 -8.79 -6.82 12.54
C LYS A 189 -9.55 -6.85 11.21
N TRP A 190 -10.58 -7.68 11.11
CA TRP A 190 -11.46 -7.73 9.93
C TRP A 190 -12.19 -6.40 9.70
N TYR A 191 -12.84 -5.86 10.72
CA TYR A 191 -13.58 -4.59 10.61
C TYR A 191 -12.66 -3.37 10.54
N ALA A 192 -11.49 -3.41 11.19
CA ALA A 192 -10.55 -2.29 11.21
C ALA A 192 -9.68 -2.22 9.96
N ILE A 193 -9.39 -3.33 9.27
CA ILE A 193 -8.41 -3.34 8.17
C ILE A 193 -8.97 -3.97 6.90
N PHE A 194 -9.35 -5.24 6.96
CA PHE A 194 -9.61 -5.99 5.73
C PHE A 194 -10.90 -5.57 5.03
N SER A 195 -12.01 -5.46 5.78
CA SER A 195 -13.30 -5.07 5.19
C SER A 195 -13.31 -3.64 4.64
N PRO A 196 -12.76 -2.59 5.29
CA PRO A 196 -12.64 -1.28 4.66
C PRO A 196 -11.82 -1.30 3.37
N ALA A 197 -10.70 -2.03 3.33
CA ALA A 197 -9.88 -2.15 2.13
C ALA A 197 -10.62 -2.86 0.99
N ILE A 198 -11.33 -3.96 1.28
CA ILE A 198 -12.15 -4.66 0.29
C ILE A 198 -13.27 -3.76 -0.21
N THR A 199 -14.00 -3.07 0.68
CA THR A 199 -15.05 -2.13 0.29
C THR A 199 -14.50 -1.06 -0.63
N TRP A 200 -13.34 -0.47 -0.31
CA TRP A 200 -12.71 0.52 -1.16
C TRP A 200 -12.35 -0.03 -2.54
N ILE A 201 -11.71 -1.21 -2.61
CA ILE A 201 -11.31 -1.82 -3.89
C ILE A 201 -12.54 -2.19 -4.71
N PHE A 202 -13.61 -2.65 -4.07
CA PHE A 202 -14.88 -2.88 -4.74
C PHE A 202 -15.46 -1.59 -5.32
N LEU A 203 -15.49 -0.49 -4.55
CA LEU A 203 -15.92 0.82 -5.03
C LEU A 203 -15.02 1.35 -6.15
N PHE A 204 -13.71 1.15 -6.06
CA PHE A 204 -12.75 1.49 -7.10
C PHE A 204 -13.10 0.81 -8.43
N ILE A 205 -13.33 -0.51 -8.39
CA ILE A 205 -13.67 -1.30 -9.59
C ILE A 205 -15.04 -0.89 -10.14
N LEU A 206 -16.03 -0.72 -9.27
CA LEU A 206 -17.41 -0.38 -9.64
C LEU A 206 -17.50 1.01 -10.28
N LEU A 207 -16.84 2.00 -9.69
CA LEU A 207 -16.87 3.38 -10.15
C LEU A 207 -15.87 3.65 -11.30
N GLY A 208 -14.97 2.71 -11.57
CA GLY A 208 -13.90 2.87 -12.56
C GLY A 208 -12.92 3.99 -12.23
N PHE A 209 -12.87 4.45 -10.99
CA PHE A 209 -12.08 5.59 -10.52
C PHE A 209 -10.67 5.13 -10.13
N PRO A 210 -9.58 5.83 -10.49
CA PRO A 210 -9.49 6.85 -11.53
C PRO A 210 -9.46 6.21 -12.93
N ASN A 211 -8.94 4.98 -13.05
CA ASN A 211 -9.01 4.18 -14.26
C ASN A 211 -8.90 2.67 -13.92
N ASN A 212 -9.66 1.82 -14.61
CA ASN A 212 -9.71 0.38 -14.35
C ASN A 212 -8.73 -0.41 -15.25
N THR A 213 -7.45 0.00 -15.26
CA THR A 213 -6.38 -0.64 -16.03
C THR A 213 -5.87 -1.92 -15.34
N LEU A 214 -5.21 -2.81 -16.08
CA LEU A 214 -4.54 -3.98 -15.50
C LEU A 214 -3.54 -3.59 -14.41
N TYR A 215 -2.76 -2.52 -14.64
CA TYR A 215 -1.84 -1.96 -13.66
C TYR A 215 -2.54 -1.66 -12.33
N MET A 216 -3.64 -0.91 -12.37
CA MET A 216 -4.37 -0.52 -11.15
C MET A 216 -5.00 -1.71 -10.43
N ARG A 217 -5.51 -2.71 -11.17
CA ARG A 217 -6.04 -3.94 -10.57
C ARG A 217 -4.96 -4.71 -9.82
N LEU A 218 -3.78 -4.87 -10.42
CA LEU A 218 -2.65 -5.55 -9.79
C LEU A 218 -2.07 -4.75 -8.62
N PHE A 219 -2.02 -3.43 -8.73
CA PHE A 219 -1.64 -2.53 -7.64
C PHE A 219 -2.50 -2.78 -6.40
N TRP A 220 -3.83 -2.69 -6.53
CA TRP A 220 -4.74 -2.96 -5.42
C TRP A 220 -4.74 -4.41 -4.93
N LEU A 221 -4.51 -5.38 -5.83
CA LEU A 221 -4.35 -6.78 -5.43
C LEU A 221 -3.13 -6.96 -4.53
N ILE A 222 -1.99 -6.36 -4.88
CA ILE A 222 -0.78 -6.38 -4.06
C ILE A 222 -0.99 -5.68 -2.73
N PHE A 223 -1.81 -4.62 -2.69
CA PHE A 223 -2.19 -4.00 -1.43
C PHE A 223 -2.94 -4.99 -0.52
N LEU A 224 -3.89 -5.75 -1.05
CA LEU A 224 -4.57 -6.79 -0.28
C LEU A 224 -3.60 -7.86 0.21
N LEU A 225 -2.67 -8.30 -0.63
CA LEU A 225 -1.63 -9.27 -0.25
C LEU A 225 -0.74 -8.76 0.88
N GLN A 226 -0.37 -7.47 0.86
CA GLN A 226 0.32 -6.82 1.99
C GLN A 226 -0.50 -6.93 3.28
N LEU A 227 -1.82 -6.75 3.22
CA LEU A 227 -2.70 -6.81 4.39
C LEU A 227 -2.93 -8.23 4.92
N VAL A 228 -2.68 -9.28 4.13
CA VAL A 228 -2.76 -10.67 4.62
C VAL A 228 -1.83 -10.89 5.82
N ALA A 229 -0.67 -10.23 5.85
CA ALA A 229 0.29 -10.32 6.95
C ALA A 229 -0.20 -9.66 8.28
N VAL A 230 -1.39 -9.05 8.29
CA VAL A 230 -2.05 -8.53 9.50
C VAL A 230 -2.72 -9.64 10.33
N PHE A 231 -3.14 -10.72 9.68
CA PHE A 231 -3.88 -11.83 10.29
C PHE A 231 -3.07 -12.96 10.95
N PRO A 232 -1.73 -13.14 10.81
CA PRO A 232 -1.09 -14.29 11.40
C PRO A 232 -1.27 -14.29 12.92
N PHE A 233 -1.78 -15.41 13.40
CA PHE A 233 -2.35 -15.66 14.71
C PHE A 233 -1.59 -15.06 15.91
N ARG A 234 -2.35 -14.58 16.90
CA ARG A 234 -1.92 -14.55 18.32
C ARG A 234 -2.91 -15.43 19.08
N PHE A 235 -2.54 -16.70 19.23
CA PHE A 235 -3.22 -17.65 20.13
C PHE A 235 -2.75 -17.53 21.58
N ILE A 236 -1.74 -16.70 21.87
CA ILE A 236 -1.07 -16.68 23.17
C ILE A 236 -1.40 -15.39 23.89
N TYR A 237 -2.23 -15.53 24.92
CA TYR A 237 -2.55 -14.54 25.93
C TYR A 237 -1.32 -14.30 26.81
N ALA A 238 -0.47 -13.37 26.42
CA ALA A 238 0.52 -12.84 27.34
C ALA A 238 0.26 -11.33 27.49
N PRO A 239 0.00 -10.83 28.71
CA PRO A 239 0.03 -9.39 28.95
C PRO A 239 1.42 -8.91 28.53
N LEU A 240 1.47 -7.98 27.58
CA LEU A 240 2.71 -7.29 27.22
C LEU A 240 3.06 -6.37 28.41
N LEU A 241 3.72 -6.95 29.42
CA LEU A 241 4.68 -6.20 30.19
C LEU A 241 5.71 -5.70 29.17
N TYR A 242 5.90 -4.39 29.16
CA TYR A 242 6.83 -3.66 28.31
C TYR A 242 8.24 -4.18 28.61
N SER A 243 8.66 -5.26 27.97
CA SER A 243 10.06 -5.65 27.88
C SER A 243 10.43 -5.68 26.41
N GLU A 244 11.49 -4.96 26.10
CA GLU A 244 12.15 -4.90 24.80
C GLU A 244 12.55 -6.31 24.36
N THR A 245 11.61 -7.05 23.77
CA THR A 245 11.93 -8.32 23.14
C THR A 245 12.21 -8.05 21.67
N SER A 246 13.50 -8.07 21.36
CA SER A 246 14.01 -8.10 20.00
C SER A 246 13.21 -9.11 19.17
N VAL A 247 12.79 -8.66 18.00
CA VAL A 247 11.87 -9.39 17.13
C VAL A 247 12.60 -10.62 16.57
N LYS A 248 12.40 -11.80 17.18
CA LYS A 248 12.76 -13.06 16.51
C LYS A 248 11.75 -13.33 15.40
N ILE A 249 12.18 -13.12 14.16
CA ILE A 249 11.42 -13.49 12.96
C ILE A 249 11.27 -15.02 12.97
N SER A 250 10.03 -15.52 13.07
CA SER A 250 9.74 -16.95 13.02
C SER A 250 10.03 -17.50 11.62
N GLY A 251 10.85 -18.54 11.52
CA GLY A 251 11.19 -19.19 10.24
C GLY A 251 9.98 -19.66 9.43
N LYS A 252 8.85 -19.95 10.09
CA LYS A 252 7.59 -20.32 9.42
C LYS A 252 7.02 -19.16 8.59
N ASN A 253 7.16 -17.93 9.06
CA ASN A 253 6.71 -16.74 8.32
C ASN A 253 7.63 -16.46 7.13
N VAL A 254 8.93 -16.74 7.28
CA VAL A 254 9.90 -16.64 6.16
C VAL A 254 9.57 -17.67 5.09
N ILE A 255 9.27 -18.92 5.47
CA ILE A 255 8.86 -19.98 4.53
C ILE A 255 7.57 -19.61 3.81
N PHE A 256 6.56 -19.08 4.52
CA PHE A 256 5.31 -18.64 3.89
C PHE A 256 5.57 -17.52 2.86
N VAL A 257 6.41 -16.55 3.19
CA VAL A 257 6.84 -15.49 2.26
C VAL A 257 7.59 -16.06 1.05
N LEU A 258 8.45 -17.05 1.26
CA LEU A 258 9.18 -17.73 0.17
C LEU A 258 8.25 -18.52 -0.76
N ILE A 259 7.20 -19.14 -0.23
CA ILE A 259 6.18 -19.84 -1.05
C ILE A 259 5.39 -18.83 -1.87
N LEU A 260 4.95 -17.73 -1.26
CA LEU A 260 4.23 -16.66 -1.95
C LEU A 260 5.11 -16.01 -3.04
N PHE A 261 6.42 -15.89 -2.77
CA PHE A 261 7.44 -15.49 -3.73
C PHE A 261 7.58 -16.46 -4.91
N LEU A 262 7.67 -17.78 -4.65
CA LEU A 262 7.76 -18.80 -5.70
C LEU A 262 6.54 -18.78 -6.63
N LEU A 263 5.34 -18.59 -6.09
CA LEU A 263 4.11 -18.48 -6.86
C LEU A 263 4.10 -17.24 -7.77
N LEU A 264 4.61 -16.10 -7.28
CA LEU A 264 4.71 -14.87 -8.08
C LEU A 264 5.76 -14.98 -9.19
N VAL A 265 6.90 -15.65 -8.95
CA VAL A 265 7.94 -15.92 -9.96
C VAL A 265 7.45 -16.90 -11.03
N LEU A 266 6.76 -17.97 -10.61
CA LEU A 266 6.11 -18.91 -11.54
C LEU A 266 5.06 -18.20 -12.40
N TRP A 267 4.24 -17.34 -11.80
CA TRP A 267 3.27 -16.55 -12.55
C TRP A 267 3.93 -15.64 -13.59
N ARG A 268 5.01 -14.92 -13.24
CA ARG A 268 5.75 -14.07 -14.18
C ARG A 268 6.36 -14.86 -15.35
N THR A 269 6.97 -16.01 -15.06
CA THR A 269 7.60 -16.85 -16.10
C THR A 269 6.57 -17.46 -17.05
N VAL A 270 5.39 -17.81 -16.56
CA VAL A 270 4.27 -18.27 -17.38
C VAL A 270 3.68 -17.12 -18.21
N HIS A 271 3.50 -15.93 -17.63
CA HIS A 271 2.98 -14.77 -18.34
C HIS A 271 3.88 -14.34 -19.50
N LEU A 272 5.21 -14.32 -19.32
CA LEU A 272 6.18 -13.97 -20.37
C LEU A 272 6.21 -14.98 -21.52
N LYS A 273 5.85 -16.25 -21.28
CA LYS A 273 5.76 -17.28 -22.33
C LYS A 273 4.46 -17.21 -23.13
N ILE A 274 3.36 -16.80 -22.49
CA ILE A 274 2.02 -16.72 -23.12
C ILE A 274 1.82 -15.40 -23.85
N PHE A 275 2.38 -14.30 -23.32
CA PHE A 275 2.32 -12.98 -23.91
C PHE A 275 3.75 -12.47 -24.13
N PRO A 276 4.46 -12.97 -25.16
CA PRO A 276 5.74 -12.40 -25.53
C PRO A 276 5.52 -10.92 -25.87
N LEU A 277 6.30 -10.04 -25.24
CA LEU A 277 6.29 -8.62 -25.58
C LEU A 277 6.56 -8.49 -27.08
N PRO A 278 5.83 -7.64 -27.82
CA PRO A 278 6.16 -7.38 -29.21
C PRO A 278 7.62 -6.92 -29.26
N LEU A 279 8.43 -7.60 -30.07
CA LEU A 279 9.77 -7.15 -30.42
C LEU A 279 9.60 -5.78 -31.07
N VAL A 280 9.93 -4.72 -30.33
CA VAL A 280 9.99 -3.38 -30.89
C VAL A 280 11.22 -3.36 -31.81
N PRO A 281 11.07 -3.04 -33.10
CA PRO A 281 12.21 -2.82 -34.01
C PRO A 281 13.01 -1.57 -33.62
#